data_AF-A0A3C2B407-F1
#
_entry.id   AF-A0A3C2B407-F1
#
_cell.length_a   1.000
_cell.length_b   1.000
_cell.length_c   1.000
_cell.angle_alpha   90.00
_cell.angle_beta   90.00
_cell.angle_gamma   90.00
#
_symmetry.space_group_name_H-M   'P 1'
#
loop_
_entity.id
_entity.type
_entity.pdbx_description
1 polymer ?
#
loop_
_entity_poly.entity_id
_entity_poly.type
_entity_poly.pdbx_seq_one_letter_code
_entity_poly.pdbx_strand_id
1 'polypeptide(L)'
;MLQTPNSGWIDDQFLDPPEQYWRIGPYLVEDETIEEVEKDVFIPFIHRPLSRYVNTLAANGLLVQRMEEPAPPAGFLARAEEYAAASTIPRLLYLRTVKV
;
A
#
# COMPACT_ATOMS: atom_id res chain seq x y z
N MET A 1 4.71 -1.90 -1.60
CA MET A 1 3.65 -1.24 -0.83
C MET A 1 2.79 -2.35 -0.26
N LEU A 2 2.44 -2.35 1.02
CA LEU A 2 1.62 -3.42 1.62
C LEU A 2 0.17 -3.42 1.11
N GLN A 3 -0.22 -2.44 0.30
CA GLN A 3 -1.39 -2.56 -0.57
C GLN A 3 -1.04 -3.35 -1.82
N THR A 4 -1.81 -4.41 -2.02
CA THR A 4 -1.84 -5.27 -3.20
C THR A 4 -3.29 -5.37 -3.68
N PRO A 5 -3.58 -5.71 -4.95
CA PRO A 5 -4.95 -5.91 -5.41
C PRO A 5 -5.71 -6.85 -4.47
N ASN A 6 -7.01 -6.59 -4.30
CA ASN A 6 -7.89 -7.29 -3.35
C ASN A 6 -7.57 -7.05 -1.86
N SER A 7 -6.73 -6.07 -1.52
CA SER A 7 -6.63 -5.56 -0.14
C SER A 7 -7.68 -4.49 0.12
N GLY A 8 -8.19 -4.39 1.35
CA GLY A 8 -9.20 -3.40 1.68
C GLY A 8 -9.72 -3.49 3.10
N TRP A 9 -10.54 -2.51 3.48
CA TRP A 9 -11.30 -2.55 4.73
C TRP A 9 -12.37 -3.62 4.66
N ILE A 10 -12.50 -4.38 5.74
CA ILE A 10 -13.59 -5.32 5.97
C ILE A 10 -14.32 -4.90 7.23
N ASP A 11 -15.63 -4.68 7.10
CA ASP A 11 -16.56 -4.52 8.21
C ASP A 11 -17.20 -5.87 8.50
N ASP A 12 -16.67 -6.59 9.49
CA ASP A 12 -17.12 -7.94 9.84
C ASP A 12 -18.21 -7.89 10.92
N GLN A 13 -19.46 -7.84 10.45
CA GLN A 13 -20.66 -7.81 11.29
C GLN A 13 -21.09 -9.19 11.81
N PHE A 14 -20.41 -10.27 11.38
CA PHE A 14 -20.73 -11.63 11.80
C PHE A 14 -19.97 -12.04 13.08
N LEU A 15 -18.90 -11.34 13.42
CA LEU A 15 -18.19 -11.48 14.69
C LEU A 15 -18.98 -10.82 15.83
N ASP A 16 -18.84 -11.37 17.04
CA ASP A 16 -19.40 -10.80 18.27
C ASP A 16 -18.26 -10.55 19.29
N PRO A 17 -17.86 -9.29 19.52
CA PRO A 17 -18.41 -8.06 18.93
C PRO A 17 -18.01 -7.90 17.44
N PRO A 18 -18.74 -7.06 16.66
CA PRO A 18 -18.33 -6.71 15.30
C PRO A 18 -16.91 -6.11 15.26
N GLU A 19 -16.16 -6.43 14.21
CA GLU A 19 -14.78 -5.95 14.05
C GLU A 19 -14.57 -5.25 12.71
N GLN A 20 -13.61 -4.34 12.68
CA GLN A 20 -13.10 -3.73 11.45
C GLN A 20 -11.62 -4.04 11.30
N TYR A 21 -11.22 -4.56 10.15
CA TYR A 21 -9.81 -4.87 9.88
C TYR A 21 -9.41 -4.60 8.44
N TRP A 22 -8.12 -4.41 8.24
CA TRP A 22 -7.52 -4.30 6.91
C TRP A 22 -7.12 -5.68 6.40
N ARG A 23 -7.83 -6.20 5.40
CA ARG A 23 -7.46 -7.45 4.73
C ARG A 23 -6.36 -7.19 3.71
N ILE A 24 -5.33 -8.02 3.72
CA ILE A 24 -4.27 -8.00 2.71
C ILE A 24 -4.57 -9.08 1.66
N GLY A 25 -4.48 -8.70 0.39
CA GLY A 25 -4.58 -9.63 -0.75
C GLY A 25 -3.32 -10.49 -0.94
N PRO A 26 -3.16 -11.18 -2.09
CA PRO A 26 -2.02 -12.05 -2.39
C PRO A 26 -0.66 -11.31 -2.56
N TYR A 27 -0.11 -10.74 -1.49
CA TYR A 27 1.03 -9.81 -1.53
C TYR A 27 2.30 -10.32 -2.23
N LEU A 28 2.59 -11.62 -2.14
CA LEU A 28 3.79 -12.21 -2.74
C LEU A 28 3.66 -12.42 -4.26
N VAL A 29 2.44 -12.34 -4.80
CA VAL A 29 2.17 -12.49 -6.23
C VAL A 29 2.21 -11.10 -6.87
N GLU A 30 3.10 -10.89 -7.83
CA GLU A 30 3.09 -9.65 -8.64
C GLU A 30 1.81 -9.61 -9.50
N ASP A 31 1.24 -8.43 -9.67
CA ASP A 31 -0.02 -8.27 -10.39
C ASP A 31 -0.05 -6.92 -11.13
N GLU A 32 -0.80 -6.88 -12.23
CA GLU A 32 -1.02 -5.69 -13.05
C GLU A 32 -2.52 -5.56 -13.36
N THR A 33 -3.12 -4.48 -12.88
CA THR A 33 -4.53 -4.17 -13.06
C THR A 33 -4.70 -2.82 -13.74
N ILE A 34 -5.82 -2.62 -14.44
CA ILE A 34 -6.25 -1.30 -14.89
C ILE A 34 -7.27 -0.79 -13.88
N GLU A 35 -7.00 0.34 -13.24
CA GLU A 35 -7.87 0.95 -12.24
C GLU A 35 -8.47 2.25 -12.77
N GLU A 36 -9.77 2.43 -12.54
CA GLU A 36 -10.48 3.70 -12.75
C GLU A 36 -10.34 4.53 -11.47
N VAL A 37 -9.45 5.52 -11.49
CA VAL A 37 -9.12 6.33 -10.29
C VAL A 37 -9.99 7.56 -10.14
N GLU A 38 -10.52 8.04 -11.25
CA GLU A 38 -11.61 9.01 -11.35
C GLU A 38 -12.49 8.59 -12.54
N LYS A 39 -13.71 9.12 -12.62
CA LYS A 39 -14.64 8.77 -13.70
C LYS A 39 -13.97 8.93 -15.08
N ASP A 40 -13.98 7.86 -15.85
CA ASP A 40 -13.38 7.78 -17.19
C ASP A 40 -11.84 7.97 -17.22
N VAL A 41 -11.16 7.92 -16.08
CA VAL A 41 -9.69 8.05 -15.92
C VAL A 41 -9.09 6.71 -15.49
N PHE A 42 -8.48 6.02 -16.45
CA PHE A 42 -7.90 4.69 -16.26
C PHE A 42 -6.37 4.76 -16.22
N ILE A 43 -5.76 4.16 -15.19
CA ILE A 43 -4.31 4.03 -15.09
C ILE A 43 -3.90 2.60 -14.77
N PRO A 44 -2.73 2.14 -15.24
CA PRO A 44 -2.19 0.86 -14.80
C PRO A 44 -1.74 0.96 -13.35
N PHE A 45 -2.17 0.00 -12.54
CA PHE A 45 -1.66 -0.24 -11.20
C PHE A 45 -0.79 -1.49 -11.22
N ILE A 46 0.46 -1.36 -10.77
CA ILE A 46 1.42 -2.47 -10.76
C ILE A 46 1.83 -2.77 -9.33
N HIS A 47 1.44 -3.94 -8.87
CA HIS A 47 1.83 -4.44 -7.56
C HIS A 47 3.14 -5.23 -7.64
N ARG A 48 4.06 -4.88 -6.73
CA ARG A 48 5.31 -5.61 -6.52
C ARG A 48 5.59 -5.71 -5.02
N PRO A 49 6.02 -6.88 -4.52
CA PRO A 49 6.43 -7.02 -3.13
C PRO A 49 7.69 -6.19 -2.85
N LEU A 50 7.87 -5.76 -1.59
CA LEU A 50 9.03 -4.96 -1.17
C LEU A 50 10.37 -5.61 -1.53
N SER A 51 10.46 -6.94 -1.45
CA SER A 51 11.65 -7.69 -1.83
C SER A 51 12.07 -7.44 -3.28
N ARG A 52 11.11 -7.25 -4.21
CA ARG A 52 11.40 -6.92 -5.60
C ARG A 52 12.14 -5.60 -5.71
N TYR A 53 11.72 -4.58 -4.98
CA TYR A 53 12.39 -3.28 -4.96
C TYR A 53 13.79 -3.37 -4.34
N VAL A 54 13.90 -3.91 -3.13
CA VAL A 54 15.17 -3.95 -2.37
C VAL A 54 16.23 -4.77 -3.10
N ASN A 55 15.87 -5.95 -3.61
CA ASN A 55 16.81 -6.81 -4.33
C ASN A 55 17.26 -6.18 -5.66
N THR A 56 16.36 -5.48 -6.35
CA THR A 56 16.71 -4.78 -7.60
C THR A 56 17.68 -3.62 -7.32
N LEU A 57 17.44 -2.85 -6.27
CA LEU A 57 18.37 -1.78 -5.84
C LEU A 57 19.75 -2.36 -5.51
N ALA A 58 19.79 -3.43 -4.70
CA ALA A 58 21.03 -4.10 -4.33
C ALA A 58 21.80 -4.63 -5.55
N ALA A 59 21.11 -5.32 -6.47
CA ALA A 59 21.71 -5.82 -7.72
C ALA A 59 22.29 -4.71 -8.60
N ASN A 60 21.80 -3.48 -8.45
CA ASN A 60 22.27 -2.31 -9.17
C ASN A 60 23.26 -1.46 -8.34
N GLY A 61 23.82 -1.97 -7.25
CA GLY A 61 24.78 -1.23 -6.42
C GLY A 61 24.19 0.04 -5.78
N LEU A 62 22.88 0.04 -5.50
CA LEU A 62 22.20 1.13 -4.82
C LEU A 62 21.97 0.76 -3.36
N LEU A 63 22.72 1.41 -2.46
CA LEU A 63 22.57 1.25 -1.02
C LEU A 63 21.39 2.09 -0.53
N VAL A 64 20.44 1.46 0.17
CA VAL A 64 19.34 2.16 0.84
C VAL A 64 19.88 2.93 2.04
N GLN A 65 19.75 4.26 2.01
CA GLN A 65 20.12 5.14 3.13
C GLN A 65 18.94 5.46 4.05
N ARG A 66 17.72 5.45 3.51
CA ARG A 66 16.51 5.77 4.25
C ARG A 66 15.32 5.09 3.60
N MET A 67 14.47 4.47 4.41
CA MET A 67 13.17 3.94 4.02
C MET A 67 12.12 4.56 4.93
N GLU A 68 11.02 5.03 4.35
CA GLU A 68 9.90 5.61 5.10
C GLU A 68 8.57 5.10 4.54
N GLU A 69 7.62 4.91 5.44
CA GLU A 69 6.24 4.51 5.16
C GLU A 69 5.30 5.52 5.83
N PRO A 70 5.13 6.72 5.24
CA PRO A 70 4.40 7.79 5.88
C PRO A 70 2.91 7.45 6.00
N ALA A 71 2.31 7.86 7.12
CA ALA A 71 0.87 7.82 7.29
C ALA A 71 0.17 8.69 6.22
N PRO A 72 -1.07 8.35 5.81
CA PRO A 72 -1.86 9.21 4.94
C PRO A 72 -1.98 10.64 5.48
N PRO A 73 -2.05 11.66 4.60
CA PRO A 73 -2.23 13.05 5.03
C PRO A 73 -3.51 13.22 5.87
N ALA A 74 -3.48 14.08 6.88
CA ALA A 74 -4.63 14.33 7.76
C ALA A 74 -5.91 14.72 6.98
N GLY A 75 -5.79 15.50 5.90
CA GLY A 75 -6.91 15.87 5.04
C GLY A 75 -7.52 14.71 4.25
N PHE A 76 -6.78 13.62 4.04
CA PHE A 76 -7.31 12.38 3.47
C PHE A 76 -8.13 11.61 4.51
N LEU A 77 -7.60 11.47 5.73
CA LEU A 77 -8.28 10.80 6.85
C LEU A 77 -9.58 11.51 7.25
N ALA A 78 -9.60 12.84 7.21
CA ALA A 78 -10.79 13.64 7.50
C ALA A 78 -11.95 13.41 6.52
N ARG A 79 -11.70 12.86 5.34
CA ARG A 79 -12.74 12.52 4.35
C ARG A 79 -13.32 11.12 4.54
N ALA A 80 -12.74 10.32 5.44
CA ALA A 80 -13.07 8.92 5.65
C ALA A 80 -13.06 8.61 7.16
N GLU A 81 -13.91 9.31 7.92
CA GLU A 81 -13.97 9.20 9.39
C GLU A 81 -14.27 7.77 9.87
N GLU A 82 -15.04 7.01 9.08
CA GLU A 82 -15.36 5.60 9.30
C GLU A 82 -14.16 4.64 9.24
N TYR A 83 -13.01 5.11 8.76
CA TYR A 83 -11.78 4.33 8.64
C TYR A 83 -10.59 5.00 9.34
N ALA A 84 -10.77 5.47 10.58
CA ALA A 84 -9.73 6.16 11.36
C ALA A 84 -8.41 5.36 11.48
N ALA A 85 -8.50 4.03 11.54
CA ALA A 85 -7.35 3.14 11.56
C ALA A 85 -6.55 3.14 10.24
N ALA A 86 -7.02 3.78 9.16
CA ALA A 86 -6.28 3.94 7.91
C ALA A 86 -4.97 4.72 8.10
N SER A 87 -4.84 5.48 9.18
CA SER A 87 -3.59 6.13 9.58
C SER A 87 -2.42 5.16 9.79
N THR A 88 -2.70 3.89 10.12
CA THR A 88 -1.68 2.86 10.37
C THR A 88 -1.37 1.98 9.16
N ILE A 89 -2.10 2.19 8.05
CA ILE A 89 -1.94 1.40 6.83
C ILE A 89 -1.09 2.18 5.82
N PRO A 90 0.12 1.70 5.47
CA PRO A 90 1.02 2.45 4.62
C PRO A 90 0.52 2.47 3.17
N ARG A 91 0.33 3.69 2.65
CA ARG A 91 -0.10 3.95 1.26
C ARG A 91 1.05 4.31 0.34
N LEU A 92 2.19 4.70 0.90
CA LEU A 92 3.38 5.11 0.15
C LEU A 92 4.61 4.41 0.70
N LEU A 93 5.55 4.12 -0.19
CA LEU A 93 6.89 3.65 0.15
C LEU A 93 7.89 4.66 -0.41
N TYR A 94 8.70 5.25 0.46
CA TYR A 94 9.81 6.10 0.06
C TYR A 94 11.14 5.39 0.32
N LEU A 95 12.01 5.38 -0.69
CA LEU A 95 13.37 4.85 -0.60
C LEU A 95 14.35 5.91 -1.08
N ARG A 96 15.28 6.31 -0.21
CA ARG A 96 16.46 7.09 -0.58
C ARG A 96 17.65 6.16 -0.74
N THR A 97 18.33 6.24 -1.87
CA THR A 97 19.50 5.41 -2.16
C THR A 97 20.72 6.23 -2.55
N VAL A 98 21.91 5.66 -2.35
CA VAL A 98 23.17 6.15 -2.94
C VAL A 98 23.82 5.06 -3.77
N LYS A 99 24.51 5.48 -4.82
CA LYS A 99 25.29 4.58 -5.68
C LYS A 99 26.61 4.23 -4.99
N VAL A 100 26.90 2.94 -4.91
CA VAL A 100 28.15 2.36 -4.42
C VAL A 100 28.99 1.92 -5.62
#